data_AF-A0AAW6JWW7-F1
#
_entry.id   AF-A0AAW6JWW7-F1
#
_cell.length_a   1.000
_cell.length_b   1.000
_cell.length_c   1.000
_cell.angle_alpha   90.00
_cell.angle_beta   90.00
_cell.angle_gamma   90.00
#
_symmetry.space_group_name_H-M   'P 1'
#
loop_
_entity.id
_entity.type
_entity.pdbx_description
1 polymer ?
#
loop_
_entity_poly.entity_id
_entity_poly.type
_entity_poly.pdbx_seq_one_letter_code
_entity_poly.pdbx_strand_id
1 'polypeptide(L)' 'MPTTKAKLLKLQKGKCAWCNLHFQEGDLLEIDHIKPISCGGKKEWQNLQLLHRHCHDDKTANDGSLKSHIDKMETH' A
#
# COMPACT_ATOMS: atom_id res chain seq x y z
N MET A 1 -1.09 -5.66 -20.78
CA MET A 1 -1.17 -6.61 -19.64
C MET A 1 -1.91 -5.94 -18.50
N PRO A 2 -2.86 -6.59 -17.80
CA PRO A 2 -3.52 -5.97 -16.66
C PRO A 2 -2.47 -5.63 -15.61
N THR A 3 -2.47 -4.38 -15.17
CA THR A 3 -1.52 -3.86 -14.19
C THR A 3 -1.64 -4.65 -12.87
N THR A 4 -0.55 -4.72 -12.11
CA THR A 4 -0.52 -5.36 -10.77
C THR A 4 -1.69 -4.86 -9.91
N LYS A 5 -2.05 -3.58 -10.01
CA LYS A 5 -3.19 -2.96 -9.34
C LYS A 5 -4.54 -3.59 -9.72
N ALA A 6 -4.83 -3.82 -11.01
CA ALA A 6 -6.10 -4.40 -11.46
C ALA A 6 -6.31 -5.84 -10.95
N LYS A 7 -5.23 -6.63 -10.90
CA LYS A 7 -5.29 -7.99 -10.34
C LYS A 7 -5.55 -7.96 -8.84
N LEU A 8 -4.85 -7.09 -8.09
CA LEU A 8 -5.06 -6.92 -6.65
C LEU A 8 -6.47 -6.40 -6.35
N LEU A 9 -6.98 -5.46 -7.15
CA LEU A 9 -8.34 -4.95 -7.03
C LEU A 9 -9.37 -6.08 -7.13
N LYS A 10 -9.21 -7.00 -8.10
CA LYS A 10 -10.08 -8.18 -8.23
C LYS A 10 -9.95 -9.13 -7.05
N LEU A 11 -8.71 -9.42 -6.61
CA LEU A 11 -8.45 -10.32 -5.48
C LEU A 11 -9.03 -9.79 -4.17
N GLN A 12 -8.94 -8.48 -3.94
CA GLN A 12 -9.44 -7.79 -2.76
C GLN A 12 -10.91 -7.38 -2.88
N LYS A 13 -11.60 -7.79 -3.95
CA LYS A 13 -13.01 -7.47 -4.19
C LYS A 13 -13.29 -5.96 -4.15
N GLY A 14 -12.34 -5.17 -4.65
CA GLY A 14 -12.43 -3.71 -4.68
C GLY A 14 -12.28 -3.03 -3.32
N LYS A 15 -11.73 -3.71 -2.29
CA LYS A 15 -11.58 -3.16 -0.95
C LYS A 15 -10.12 -2.93 -0.55
N CYS A 16 -9.88 -1.87 0.19
CA CYS A 16 -8.61 -1.63 0.86
C CYS A 16 -8.41 -2.67 1.97
N ALA A 17 -7.26 -3.34 1.98
CA ALA A 17 -6.94 -4.37 2.97
C ALA A 17 -6.69 -3.80 4.38
N TRP A 18 -6.45 -2.49 4.51
CA TRP A 18 -6.23 -1.82 5.79
C TRP A 18 -7.54 -1.31 6.41
N CYS A 19 -8.27 -0.44 5.70
CA CYS A 19 -9.49 0.19 6.23
C CYS A 19 -10.79 -0.56 5.88
N ASN A 20 -10.72 -1.62 5.06
CA ASN A 20 -11.87 -2.43 4.59
C ASN A 20 -12.94 -1.66 3.78
N LEU A 21 -12.70 -0.39 3.44
CA LEU A 21 -13.57 0.40 2.57
C LEU A 21 -13.32 0.08 1.10
N HIS A 22 -14.34 0.32 0.26
CA HIS A 22 -14.20 0.15 -1.19
C HIS A 22 -13.38 1.29 -1.78
N PHE A 23 -12.58 0.97 -2.79
CA PHE A 23 -11.93 1.97 -3.63
C PHE A 23 -12.96 2.65 -4.53
N GLN A 24 -12.84 3.96 -4.67
CA GLN A 24 -13.66 4.81 -5.52
C GLN A 24 -12.86 5.42 -6.67
N GLU A 25 -13.58 5.91 -7.68
CA GLU A 25 -12.97 6.67 -8.76
C GLU A 25 -12.43 7.99 -8.19
N GLY A 26 -11.12 8.22 -8.37
CA GLY A 26 -10.41 9.38 -7.79
C GLY A 26 -9.49 9.01 -6.62
N ASP A 27 -9.65 7.81 -6.04
CA ASP A 27 -8.73 7.36 -4.99
C ASP A 27 -7.33 7.11 -5.52
N LEU A 28 -6.33 7.56 -4.75
CA LEU A 28 -4.94 7.22 -5.00
C LEU A 28 -4.63 5.84 -4.40
N LEU A 29 -4.34 4.88 -5.28
CA LEU A 29 -4.11 3.48 -4.93
C LEU A 29 -2.63 3.13 -4.99
N GLU A 30 -2.10 2.60 -3.90
CA GLU A 30 -0.71 2.17 -3.77
C GLU A 30 -0.61 0.68 -3.49
N ILE A 31 0.48 0.07 -4.00
CA ILE A 31 0.77 -1.34 -3.78
C ILE A 31 1.72 -1.45 -2.60
N ASP A 32 1.31 -2.22 -1.61
CA ASP A 32 2.02 -2.39 -0.36
C ASP A 32 2.33 -3.86 -0.08
N HIS A 33 3.32 -4.11 0.78
CA HIS A 33 3.59 -5.46 1.27
C HIS A 33 2.83 -5.73 2.57
N ILE A 34 2.02 -6.79 2.61
CA ILE A 34 1.26 -7.21 3.80
C ILE A 34 2.21 -7.34 5.00
N LYS A 35 3.28 -8.11 4.83
CA LYS A 35 4.42 -8.13 5.73
C LYS A 35 5.54 -7.25 5.14
N PRO A 36 5.97 -6.18 5.83
CA PRO A 36 7.11 -5.38 5.38
C PRO A 36 8.35 -6.23 5.16
N ILE A 37 9.14 -5.90 4.16
CA ILE A 37 10.40 -6.61 3.86
C ILE A 37 11.37 -6.50 5.05
N SER A 38 11.39 -5.35 5.73
CA SER A 38 12.15 -5.10 6.95
C SER A 38 11.84 -6.10 8.07
N CYS A 39 10.60 -6.59 8.13
CA CYS A 39 10.15 -7.60 9.10
C CYS A 39 10.29 -9.04 8.57
N GLY A 40 11.02 -9.27 7.48
CA GLY A 40 11.14 -10.58 6.83
C GLY A 40 9.94 -10.92 5.95
N GLY A 41 9.29 -9.92 5.37
CA GLY A 41 8.33 -10.08 4.28
C GLY A 41 9.02 -10.36 2.95
N LYS A 42 8.40 -11.20 2.12
CA LYS A 42 8.93 -11.56 0.80
C LYS A 42 8.36 -10.66 -0.30
N LYS A 43 9.11 -10.48 -1.38
CA LYS A 43 8.64 -9.80 -2.61
C LYS A 43 7.82 -10.76 -3.49
N GLU A 44 6.95 -11.55 -2.87
CA GLU A 44 6.11 -12.53 -3.53
C GLU A 44 4.72 -11.92 -3.79
N TRP A 45 4.06 -12.34 -4.87
CA TRP A 45 2.74 -11.83 -5.25
C TRP A 45 1.70 -11.97 -4.13
N GLN A 46 1.77 -13.07 -3.37
CA GLN A 46 0.88 -13.32 -2.23
C GLN A 46 1.09 -12.36 -1.06
N ASN A 47 2.24 -11.69 -0.99
CA ASN A 47 2.54 -10.69 0.05
C ASN A 47 2.21 -9.27 -0.42
N LEU A 48 1.60 -9.07 -1.59
CA LEU A 48 1.19 -7.76 -2.07
C LEU A 48 -0.29 -7.50 -1.76
N GLN A 49 -0.58 -6.25 -1.41
CA GLN A 49 -1.92 -5.73 -1.19
C GLN A 49 -2.05 -4.35 -1.84
N LEU A 50 -3.26 -3.96 -2.19
CA LEU A 50 -3.63 -2.64 -2.66
C LEU A 50 -4.22 -1.88 -1.47
N LEU A 51 -3.74 -0.66 -1.24
CA LEU A 51 -4.20 0.23 -0.19
C LEU A 51 -4.52 1.60 -0.78
N HIS A 52 -5.35 2.38 -0.09
CA HIS A 52 -5.40 3.81 -0.34
C HIS A 52 -4.07 4.44 0.09
N ARG A 53 -3.67 5.55 -0.53
CA ARG A 53 -2.45 6.29 -0.16
C ARG A 53 -2.38 6.65 1.33
N HIS A 54 -3.44 7.24 1.89
CA HIS A 54 -3.48 7.55 3.32
C HIS A 54 -3.35 6.29 4.21
N CYS A 55 -4.01 5.18 3.86
CA CYS A 55 -3.88 3.92 4.58
C CYS A 55 -2.47 3.33 4.50
N HIS A 56 -1.78 3.52 3.38
CA HIS A 56 -0.38 3.12 3.24
C HIS A 56 0.52 3.92 4.19
N ASP A 57 0.30 5.23 4.30
CA ASP A 57 1.04 6.10 5.21
C ASP A 57 0.77 5.71 6.68
N ASP A 58 -0.49 5.47 7.04
CA ASP A 58 -0.89 4.98 8.38
C ASP A 58 -0.25 3.63 8.70
N LYS A 59 -0.26 2.69 7.74
CA LYS A 59 0.37 1.38 7.92
C LYS A 59 1.88 1.51 8.08
N THR A 60 2.54 2.37 7.31
CA THR A 60 3.99 2.60 7.42
C THR A 60 4.36 3.15 8.80
N ALA A 61 3.54 4.05 9.34
CA ALA A 61 3.69 4.57 10.70
C ALA A 61 3.47 3.47 11.75
N ASN A 62 2.44 2.62 11.58
CA ASN A 62 2.11 1.54 12.52
C ASN A 62 3.13 0.39 12.50
N ASP A 63 3.58 -0.04 11.33
CA ASP A 63 4.51 -1.16 11.17
C ASP A 63 5.93 -0.81 11.67
N GLY A 64 6.17 0.44 12.07
CA GLY A 64 7.51 0.92 12.45
C GLY A 64 8.50 0.89 11.28
N SER A 65 8.02 0.67 10.06
CA SER A 65 8.83 0.60 8.84
C SER A 65 9.15 2.00 8.31
N LEU A 66 9.40 2.97 9.20
CA LEU A 66 9.94 4.29 8.91
C LEU A 66 11.30 4.15 8.22
N LYS A 67 11.31 3.77 6.94
CA LYS A 67 12.32 4.21 6.01
C LYS A 67 11.93 5.62 5.66
N SER A 68 12.44 6.54 6.47
CA SER A 68 12.46 7.98 6.23
C SER A 68 12.70 8.24 4.74
N HIS A 69 11.63 8.58 4.02
CA HIS A 69 11.73 9.35 2.80
C HIS A 69 11.31 10.79 3.11
N ILE A 70 11.83 11.31 4.22
CA ILE A 70 11.99 12.76 4.38
C ILE A 70 13.22 13.09 3.54
N ASP A 71 12.98 13.29 2.26
CA ASP A 71 13.79 14.22 1.50
C ASP A 71 12.83 14.96 0.56
N LYS A 72 12.81 16.29 0.72
CA LYS A 72 12.08 17.29 -0.07
C LYS A 72 10.68 17.68 0.39
N MET A 73 10.62 18.23 1.60
CA MET A 73 9.96 19.53 1.75
C MET A 73 11.05 20.58 1.92
N GLU A 74 11.66 21.01 0.81
CA GLU A 74 12.38 22.28 0.79
C GLU A 74 11.33 23.37 1.01
N THR A 75 11.33 23.92 2.22
CA THR A 75 10.81 25.26 2.48
C THR A 75 11.92 26.21 2.10
N HIS A 76 11.75 26.95 1.00
CA HIS A 76 12.44 28.21 0.75
C HIS A 76 11.52 29.11 -0.07
#